data_AF-A0A832AN13-F1
#
_entry.id   AF-A0A832AN13-F1
#
_cell.length_a   1.000
_cell.length_b   1.000
_cell.length_c   1.000
_cell.angle_alpha   90.00
_cell.angle_beta   90.00
_cell.angle_gamma   90.00
#
_symmetry.space_group_name_H-M   'P 1'
#
loop_
_entity.id
_entity.type
_entity.pdbx_description
1 polymer ?
#
loop_
_entity_poly.entity_id
_entity_poly.type
_entity_poly.pdbx_seq_one_letter_code
_entity_poly.pdbx_strand_id
1 'polypeptide(L)' 'MTSYRTRVLDAELDALLPELPAIAIEGPRGAGKTATALQRAVQVLRLDDPAQAQLLAADPRRL' A
#
# COMPACT_ATOMS: atom_id res chain seq x y z
N MET A 1 -16.72 -6.91 14.61
CA MET A 1 -15.80 -6.49 13.51
C MET A 1 -16.27 -5.12 13.05
N THR A 2 -15.50 -4.07 13.28
CA THR A 2 -15.84 -2.72 12.80
C THR A 2 -15.62 -2.67 11.29
N SER A 3 -16.64 -2.31 10.53
CA SER A 3 -16.53 -2.13 9.08
C SER A 3 -15.59 -0.96 8.76
N TYR A 4 -14.81 -1.11 7.68
CA TYR A 4 -13.99 0.00 7.18
C TYR A 4 -14.90 1.17 6.80
N ARG A 5 -14.53 2.39 7.24
CA ARG A 5 -15.21 3.62 6.84
C ARG A 5 -14.41 4.29 5.74
N THR A 6 -15.08 4.58 4.62
CA THR A 6 -14.52 5.30 3.48
C THR A 6 -13.87 6.61 3.90
N ARG A 7 -12.67 6.87 3.38
CA ARG A 7 -11.83 8.04 3.65
C ARG A 7 -11.71 8.89 2.39
N VAL A 8 -11.36 10.16 2.55
CA VAL A 8 -11.20 11.09 1.41
C VAL A 8 -10.20 10.59 0.36
N LEU A 9 -9.13 9.92 0.80
CA LEU A 9 -8.07 9.41 -0.08
C LEU A 9 -8.54 8.24 -0.97
N ASP A 10 -9.66 7.58 -0.62
CA ASP A 10 -10.16 6.42 -1.36
C ASP A 10 -10.49 6.76 -2.81
N ALA A 11 -11.23 7.85 -3.03
CA ALA A 11 -11.63 8.28 -4.36
C ALA A 11 -10.44 8.69 -5.24
N GLU A 12 -9.45 9.36 -4.64
CA GLU A 12 -8.21 9.74 -5.34
C GLU A 12 -7.42 8.51 -5.77
N LEU A 13 -7.28 7.51 -4.89
CA LEU A 13 -6.59 6.26 -5.24
C LEU A 13 -7.33 5.48 -6.32
N ASP A 14 -8.67 5.41 -6.26
CA ASP A 14 -9.47 4.72 -7.27
C ASP A 14 -9.37 5.38 -8.64
N ALA A 15 -9.21 6.70 -8.70
CA ALA A 15 -9.00 7.45 -9.94
C ALA A 15 -7.57 7.33 -10.49
N LEU A 16 -6.56 7.27 -9.62
CA LEU A 16 -5.15 7.32 -10.03
C LEU A 16 -4.52 5.95 -10.30
N LEU A 17 -4.92 4.90 -9.57
CA LEU A 17 -4.36 3.55 -9.72
C LEU A 17 -4.45 2.96 -11.14
N PRO A 18 -5.50 3.22 -11.94
CA PRO A 18 -5.55 2.77 -13.33
C PRO A 18 -4.54 3.47 -14.25
N GLU A 19 -4.16 4.70 -13.92
CA GLU A 19 -3.41 5.60 -14.81
C GLU A 19 -1.92 5.69 -14.43
N LEU A 20 -1.57 5.43 -13.16
CA LEU A 20 -0.22 5.62 -12.63
C LEU A 20 0.43 4.28 -12.25
N PRO A 21 1.70 4.05 -12.66
CA PRO A 21 2.39 2.80 -12.35
C PRO A 21 2.76 2.66 -10.87
N ALA A 22 2.83 3.77 -10.12
CA ALA A 22 3.12 3.78 -8.69
C ALA A 22 2.61 5.07 -8.03
N ILE A 23 2.14 4.95 -6.78
CA ILE A 23 1.65 6.07 -5.97
C ILE A 23 2.28 6.01 -4.58
N ALA A 24 2.91 7.10 -4.16
CA ALA A 24 3.38 7.28 -2.78
C ALA A 24 2.27 7.91 -1.92
N ILE A 25 1.95 7.29 -0.78
CA ILE A 25 0.97 7.84 0.18
C ILE A 25 1.72 8.42 1.37
N GLU A 26 1.74 9.76 1.48
CA GLU A 26 2.43 10.49 2.54
C GLU A 26 1.47 11.13 3.55
N GLY A 27 1.97 11.44 4.75
CA GLY A 27 1.20 12.10 5.80
C GLY A 27 1.63 11.68 7.21
N PRO A 28 1.01 12.26 8.26
CA PRO A 28 1.43 12.05 9.64
C PRO A 28 1.23 10.60 10.12
N ARG A 29 1.94 10.23 11.20
CA ARG A 29 1.75 8.96 11.89
C ARG A 29 0.30 8.88 12.40
N GLY A 30 -0.33 7.71 12.24
CA GLY A 30 -1.72 7.51 12.67
C GLY A 30 -2.80 7.99 11.70
N ALA A 31 -2.43 8.64 10.57
CA ALA A 31 -3.41 9.09 9.55
C ALA A 31 -4.17 7.93 8.84
N GLY A 32 -3.75 6.68 9.04
CA GLY A 32 -4.39 5.51 8.45
C GLY A 32 -3.94 5.17 7.03
N LYS A 33 -2.82 5.71 6.55
CA LYS A 33 -2.24 5.46 5.21
C LYS A 33 -2.13 3.96 4.90
N THR A 34 -1.52 3.20 5.80
CA THR A 34 -1.39 1.74 5.69
C THR A 34 -2.76 1.07 5.61
N ALA A 35 -3.69 1.45 6.49
CA ALA A 35 -5.03 0.87 6.50
C ALA A 35 -5.82 1.18 5.21
N THR A 36 -5.63 2.37 4.63
CA THR A 36 -6.21 2.76 3.34
C THR A 36 -5.60 1.98 2.17
N ALA A 37 -4.27 1.90 2.09
CA ALA A 37 -3.58 1.16 1.03
C ALA A 37 -4.01 -0.31 1.00
N LEU A 38 -4.15 -0.92 2.19
CA LEU A 38 -4.58 -2.30 2.35
C LEU A 38 -6.00 -2.58 1.87
N GLN A 39 -6.87 -1.58 1.67
CA GLN A 39 -8.20 -1.83 1.10
C GLN A 39 -8.15 -2.17 -0.39
N ARG A 40 -7.08 -1.77 -1.10
CA ARG A 40 -6.91 -1.93 -2.55
C ARG A 40 -5.76 -2.86 -2.93
N ALA A 41 -4.88 -3.16 -1.97
CA ALA A 41 -3.71 -3.99 -2.22
C ALA A 41 -4.10 -5.45 -2.49
N VAL A 42 -3.76 -5.93 -3.68
CA VAL A 42 -3.83 -7.37 -4.01
C VAL A 42 -2.62 -8.12 -3.43
N GLN A 43 -1.47 -7.45 -3.34
CA GLN A 43 -0.23 -7.96 -2.77
C GLN A 43 0.44 -6.88 -1.92
N VAL A 44 1.08 -7.31 -0.83
CA VAL A 44 1.77 -6.42 0.11
C VAL A 44 3.22 -6.86 0.25
N LEU A 45 4.14 -5.94 -0.02
CA LEU A 45 5.58 -6.11 0.19
C LEU A 45 5.98 -5.28 1.41
N ARG A 46 6.41 -5.92 2.50
CA ARG A 46 6.84 -5.23 3.71
C ARG A 46 8.37 -5.14 3.74
N LEU A 47 8.90 -4.09 3.13
CA LEU A 47 10.36 -3.87 3.07
C LEU A 47 10.96 -3.45 4.42
N ASP A 48 10.12 -3.14 5.40
CA ASP A 48 10.51 -2.91 6.80
C ASP A 48 10.76 -4.21 7.57
N ASP A 49 10.30 -5.36 7.05
CA ASP A 49 10.64 -6.68 7.58
C ASP A 49 11.96 -7.17 6.95
N PRO A 50 13.04 -7.34 7.73
CA PRO A 50 14.35 -7.71 7.20
C PRO A 50 14.33 -9.03 6.42
N ALA A 51 13.50 -10.00 6.82
CA ALA A 51 13.42 -11.29 6.14
C ALA A 51 12.76 -11.13 4.75
N GLN A 52 11.71 -10.33 4.65
CA GLN A 52 11.07 -10.04 3.35
C GLN A 52 11.96 -9.20 2.44
N ALA A 53 12.63 -8.20 2.99
CA ALA A 53 13.56 -7.36 2.24
C ALA A 53 14.72 -8.17 1.64
N GLN A 54 15.32 -9.07 2.42
CA GLN A 54 16.38 -9.96 1.94
C GLN A 54 15.90 -10.89 0.83
N LEU A 55 14.70 -11.44 0.96
CA LEU A 55 14.14 -12.36 -0.03
C LEU A 55 13.86 -11.66 -1.37
N LEU A 56 13.33 -10.43 -1.33
CA LEU A 56 13.13 -9.63 -2.54
C LEU A 56 14.45 -9.19 -3.18
N ALA A 57 15.45 -8.82 -2.38
CA ALA A 57 16.77 -8.45 -2.88
C ALA A 57 17.49 -9.63 -3.57
N ALA A 58 17.26 -10.86 -3.10
CA ALA A 58 17.85 -12.07 -3.68
C ALA A 58 17.23 -12.45 -5.04
N ASP A 59 15.94 -12.14 -5.28
CA ASP A 59 15.29 -12.34 -6.58
C ASP A 59 14.24 -11.25 -6.89
N PRO A 60 14.66 -10.13 -7.51
CA PRO A 60 13.78 -9.01 -7.82
C PRO A 60 12.67 -9.34 -8.85
N ARG A 61 12.80 -10.43 -9.61
CA ARG A 61 11.83 -10.83 -10.66
C ARG A 61 10.61 -11.58 -10.11
N ARG A 62 10.54 -11.75 -8.80
CA ARG A 62 9.43 -12.39 -8.09
C ARG A 62 8.17 -11.51 -7.98
N LEU A 63 8.25 -10.26 -8.47
CA LEU A 63 7.18 -9.28 -8.48
C LEU A 63 6.16 -9.51 -9.60
#